data_AF-A0A5K0WMN7-F1
#
_entry.id   AF-A0A5K0WMN7-F1
#
_cell.length_a   1.000
_cell.length_b   1.000
_cell.length_c   1.000
_cell.angle_alpha   90.00
_cell.angle_beta   90.00
_cell.angle_gamma   90.00
#
_symmetry.space_group_name_H-M   'P 1'
#
loop_
_entity.id
_entity.type
_entity.pdbx_description
1 polymer ?
#
loop_
_entity_poly.entity_id
_entity_poly.type
_entity_poly.pdbx_seq_one_letter_code
_entity_poly.pdbx_strand_id
1 'polypeptide(L)'
;VMAVTRNSICRAGMESISRGQAIIYYSSIFLYFWVFSTPVVSLVFGSYLYLCINWLHIHFDEAFSSLRIANYKAFTRFHITKDGDLNVYTLAVDK
;
A
#
# COMPACT_ATOMS: atom_id res chain seq x y z
N VAL A 1 -27.29 2.35 9.49
CA VAL A 1 -27.17 1.28 10.50
C VAL A 1 -25.91 1.45 11.35
N MET A 2 -24.70 1.44 10.76
CA MET A 2 -23.43 1.55 11.50
C MET A 2 -23.38 2.67 12.56
N ALA A 3 -23.80 3.90 12.23
CA ALA A 3 -23.75 5.02 13.17
C ALA A 3 -24.71 4.85 14.36
N VAL A 4 -25.89 4.28 14.14
CA VAL A 4 -26.90 4.04 15.18
C VAL A 4 -26.46 2.91 16.09
N THR A 5 -26.02 1.78 15.51
CA THR A 5 -25.49 0.65 16.27
C THR A 5 -24.24 1.03 17.06
N ARG A 6 -23.38 1.90 16.51
CA ARG A 6 -22.21 2.43 17.22
C ARG A 6 -22.61 3.29 18.43
N ASN A 7 -23.61 4.15 18.31
CA ASN A 7 -24.08 4.97 19.43
C ASN A 7 -24.66 4.11 20.58
N SER A 8 -25.37 3.02 20.24
CA SER A 8 -25.79 2.04 21.24
C SER A 8 -24.61 1.29 21.88
N ILE A 9 -23.60 0.89 21.09
CA ILE A 9 -22.37 0.24 21.62
C ILE A 9 -21.64 1.16 22.60
N CYS A 10 -21.47 2.44 22.24
CA CYS A 10 -20.75 3.40 23.08
C CYS A 10 -21.47 3.71 24.41
N ARG A 11 -22.80 3.54 24.48
CA ARG A 11 -23.60 3.82 25.68
C ARG A 11 -23.84 2.61 26.57
N ALA A 12 -24.06 1.43 25.98
CA ALA A 12 -24.48 0.23 26.68
C ALA A 12 -23.43 -0.91 26.67
N GLY A 13 -22.31 -0.72 25.97
CA GLY A 13 -21.26 -1.73 25.83
C GLY A 13 -21.55 -2.74 24.72
N MET A 14 -20.52 -3.47 24.29
CA MET A 14 -20.65 -4.48 23.24
C MET A 14 -21.49 -5.70 23.65
N GLU A 15 -21.58 -5.99 24.96
CA GLU A 15 -22.34 -7.13 25.49
C GLU A 15 -23.85 -6.93 25.39
N SER A 16 -24.33 -5.69 25.21
CA SER A 16 -25.76 -5.39 25.10
C SER A 16 -26.35 -5.76 23.72
N ILE A 17 -25.53 -6.23 22.78
CA ILE A 17 -25.94 -6.47 21.39
C ILE A 17 -26.21 -7.95 21.14
N SER A 18 -27.37 -8.23 20.53
CA SER A 18 -27.70 -9.60 20.11
C SER A 18 -26.76 -10.08 18.99
N ARG A 19 -26.48 -11.39 18.96
CA ARG A 19 -25.55 -12.00 18.00
C ARG A 19 -25.89 -11.69 16.54
N GLY A 20 -27.17 -11.59 16.19
CA GLY A 20 -27.60 -11.24 14.83
C GLY A 20 -27.33 -9.78 14.48
N GLN A 21 -27.50 -8.86 15.43
CA GLN A 21 -27.18 -7.44 15.24
C GLN A 21 -25.67 -7.21 15.10
N ALA A 22 -24.85 -8.00 15.80
CA ALA A 22 -23.39 -7.98 15.64
C ALA A 22 -22.98 -8.41 14.23
N ILE A 23 -23.57 -9.46 13.67
CA ILE A 23 -23.29 -9.92 12.29
C ILE A 23 -23.65 -8.82 11.28
N ILE A 24 -24.84 -8.21 11.40
CA ILE A 24 -25.25 -7.12 10.52
C ILE A 24 -24.30 -5.93 10.61
N TYR A 25 -23.85 -5.59 11.83
CA TYR A 25 -22.88 -4.52 12.06
C TYR A 25 -21.55 -4.79 11.35
N TYR A 26 -20.95 -5.97 11.54
CA TYR A 26 -19.68 -6.33 10.90
C TYR A 26 -19.79 -6.41 9.37
N SER A 27 -20.86 -7.02 8.84
CA SER A 27 -21.09 -7.06 7.39
C SER A 27 -21.22 -5.66 6.79
N SER A 28 -21.91 -4.75 7.49
CA SER A 28 -22.04 -3.35 7.03
C SER A 28 -20.71 -2.58 7.05
N ILE A 29 -19.86 -2.81 8.07
CA ILE A 29 -18.51 -2.26 8.13
C ILE A 29 -17.65 -2.77 6.99
N PHE A 30 -17.68 -4.08 6.76
CA PHE A 30 -16.90 -4.70 5.71
C PHE A 30 -17.28 -4.14 4.35
N LEU A 31 -18.58 -4.04 4.03
CA LEU A 31 -19.03 -3.45 2.78
C LEU A 31 -18.63 -1.97 2.65
N TYR A 32 -18.69 -1.19 3.73
CA TYR A 32 -18.27 0.21 3.71
C TYR A 32 -16.78 0.37 3.38
N PHE A 33 -15.90 -0.33 4.11
CA PHE A 33 -14.46 -0.24 3.85
C PHE A 33 -14.07 -0.90 2.52
N TRP A 34 -14.68 -2.03 2.18
CA TRP A 34 -14.35 -2.73 0.95
C TRP A 34 -14.85 -1.99 -0.28
N VAL A 35 -16.14 -1.66 -0.37
CA VAL A 35 -16.74 -1.16 -1.61
C VAL A 35 -16.52 0.34 -1.77
N PHE A 36 -16.56 1.11 -0.69
CA PHE A 36 -16.47 2.57 -0.76
C PHE A 36 -15.05 3.08 -0.51
N SER A 37 -14.33 2.53 0.47
CA SER A 37 -12.98 3.02 0.77
C SER A 37 -11.96 2.64 -0.31
N THR A 38 -12.06 1.45 -0.93
CA THR A 38 -11.08 1.03 -1.94
C THR A 38 -11.04 1.94 -3.18
N PRO A 39 -12.16 2.34 -3.83
CA PRO A 39 -12.09 3.25 -4.98
C PRO A 39 -11.66 4.66 -4.58
N VAL A 40 -12.02 5.12 -3.38
CA VAL A 40 -11.62 6.45 -2.90
C VAL A 40 -10.12 6.51 -2.67
N VAL A 41 -9.57 5.52 -1.95
CA VAL A 41 -8.14 5.45 -1.67
C VAL A 41 -7.35 5.25 -2.95
N SER A 42 -7.81 4.38 -3.87
CA SER A 42 -7.13 4.19 -5.15
C SER A 42 -7.15 5.44 -6.03
N LEU A 43 -8.24 6.23 -6.00
CA LEU A 43 -8.32 7.50 -6.71
C LEU A 43 -7.36 8.54 -6.09
N VAL A 44 -7.27 8.62 -4.77
CA VAL A 44 -6.32 9.52 -4.09
C VAL A 44 -4.88 9.16 -4.42
N PHE A 45 -4.49 7.89 -4.30
CA PHE A 45 -3.14 7.45 -4.65
C PHE A 45 -2.87 7.58 -6.16
N GLY A 46 -3.84 7.24 -7.01
CA GLY A 46 -3.71 7.37 -8.46
C GLY A 46 -3.56 8.83 -8.91
N SER A 47 -4.35 9.74 -8.34
CA SER A 47 -4.26 11.19 -8.64
C SER A 47 -2.97 11.80 -8.10
N TYR A 48 -2.52 11.39 -6.90
CA TYR A 48 -1.21 11.74 -6.37
C TYR A 48 -0.09 11.36 -7.34
N LEU A 49 -0.03 10.08 -7.74
CA LEU A 49 0.98 9.61 -8.68
C LEU A 49 0.88 10.31 -10.04
N TYR A 50 -0.34 10.52 -10.54
CA TYR A 50 -0.57 11.24 -11.81
C TYR A 50 -0.02 12.67 -11.77
N LEU A 51 -0.26 13.41 -10.69
CA LEU A 51 0.21 14.77 -10.52
C LEU A 51 1.73 14.83 -10.35
N CYS A 52 2.30 13.93 -9.53
CA CYS A 52 3.73 13.82 -9.32
C CYS A 52 4.48 13.54 -10.62
N ILE A 53 3.96 12.64 -11.46
CA ILE A 53 4.59 12.22 -12.71
C ILE A 53 4.46 13.31 -13.79
N ASN A 54 3.25 13.84 -14.02
CA ASN A 54 2.99 14.71 -15.18
C ASN A 54 3.34 16.18 -14.93
N TRP A 55 3.21 16.67 -13.70
CA TRP A 55 3.39 18.10 -13.42
C TRP A 55 4.72 18.37 -12.72
N LEU A 56 4.99 17.64 -11.65
CA LEU A 56 6.15 17.89 -10.80
C LEU A 56 7.41 17.17 -11.30
N HIS A 57 7.25 16.12 -12.11
CA HIS A 57 8.32 15.19 -12.52
C HIS A 57 9.11 14.62 -11.32
N ILE A 58 8.44 14.43 -10.17
CA ILE A 58 9.01 13.89 -8.93
C ILE A 58 8.64 12.39 -8.84
N HIS A 59 9.51 11.57 -8.23
CA HIS A 59 9.40 10.10 -8.10
C HIS A 59 9.53 9.26 -9.39
N PHE A 60 9.82 9.86 -10.55
CA PHE A 60 10.09 9.11 -11.77
C PHE A 60 11.32 8.19 -11.62
N ASP A 61 12.37 8.70 -10.96
CA ASP A 61 13.64 7.99 -10.80
C ASP A 61 13.59 6.93 -9.71
N GLU A 62 12.79 7.09 -8.65
CA GLU A 62 12.73 6.09 -7.57
C GLU A 62 11.87 4.88 -7.94
N ALA A 63 10.74 5.10 -8.61
CA ALA A 63 9.81 4.02 -8.97
C ALA A 63 10.18 3.31 -10.29
N PHE A 64 10.89 3.99 -11.20
CA PHE A 64 11.21 3.46 -12.53
C PHE A 64 12.71 3.51 -12.88
N SER A 65 13.64 3.82 -11.96
CA SER A 65 15.08 3.76 -12.27
C SER A 65 15.51 2.42 -12.85
N SER A 66 14.90 1.31 -12.39
CA SER A 66 15.21 -0.03 -12.88
C SER A 66 14.61 -0.34 -14.25
N LEU A 67 13.62 0.44 -14.71
CA LEU A 67 12.91 0.26 -15.99
C LEU A 67 13.28 1.31 -17.05
N ARG A 68 13.93 2.42 -16.65
CA ARG A 68 14.29 3.54 -17.55
C ARG A 68 15.27 3.14 -18.67
N ILE A 69 16.06 2.08 -18.49
CA ILE A 69 16.98 1.58 -19.52
C ILE A 69 16.73 0.09 -19.74
N ALA A 70 15.77 -0.24 -20.61
CA ALA A 70 15.37 -1.62 -20.90
C ALA A 70 16.52 -2.54 -21.37
N ASN A 71 17.58 -1.96 -21.95
CA ASN A 71 18.73 -2.69 -22.49
C ASN A 71 19.93 -2.76 -21.53
N TYR A 72 19.86 -2.15 -20.34
CA TYR A 72 21.00 -2.12 -19.40
C TYR A 72 20.61 -2.85 -18.12
N LYS A 73 20.91 -4.14 -18.07
CA LYS A 73 20.66 -4.98 -16.90
C LYS A 73 21.97 -5.19 -16.16
N ALA A 74 22.15 -4.46 -15.07
CA ALA A 74 23.28 -4.68 -14.16
C ALA A 74 22.88 -5.70 -13.07
N PHE A 75 23.78 -6.63 -12.77
CA PHE A 75 23.66 -7.55 -11.65
C PHE A 75 24.64 -7.12 -10.57
N THR A 76 24.13 -6.69 -9.41
CA THR A 76 24.96 -6.37 -8.24
C THR A 76 24.97 -7.56 -7.29
N ARG A 77 26.13 -8.20 -7.14
CA ARG A 77 26.37 -9.27 -6.17
C ARG A 77 27.01 -8.69 -4.92
N PHE A 78 26.34 -8.89 -3.79
CA PHE A 78 26.89 -8.60 -2.47
C PHE A 78 27.50 -9.86 -1.88
N HIS A 79 28.72 -9.75 -1.35
CA HIS A 79 29.40 -10.85 -0.66
C HIS A 79 29.96 -10.35 0.67
N ILE A 80 29.42 -10.88 1.77
CA ILE A 80 29.92 -10.64 3.11
C ILE A 80 30.98 -11.68 3.41
N THR A 81 32.21 -11.22 3.69
CA THR A 81 33.33 -12.08 4.04
C THR A 81 33.20 -12.60 5.48
N LYS A 82 33.94 -13.66 5.81
CA LYS A 82 33.95 -14.22 7.17
C LYS A 82 34.51 -13.23 8.21
N ASP A 83 35.31 -12.26 7.77
CA ASP A 83 35.89 -11.21 8.58
C ASP A 83 34.92 -10.03 8.81
N GLY A 84 33.76 -10.05 8.15
CA GLY A 84 32.69 -9.06 8.29
C GLY A 84 32.68 -7.98 7.21
N ASP A 85 33.64 -7.96 6.30
CA ASP A 85 33.71 -6.97 5.23
C ASP A 85 32.69 -7.24 4.14
N LEU A 86 32.01 -6.19 3.68
CA LEU A 86 31.05 -6.23 2.57
C LEU A 86 31.75 -5.91 1.25
N ASN A 87 31.87 -6.91 0.38
CA ASN A 87 32.30 -6.71 -1.00
C ASN A 87 31.10 -6.55 -1.93
N VAL A 88 31.15 -5.55 -2.80
CA VAL A 88 30.09 -5.22 -3.77
C VAL A 88 30.64 -5.35 -5.18
N TYR A 89 30.08 -6.28 -5.95
CA TYR A 89 30.46 -6.51 -7.35
C TYR A 89 29.29 -6.15 -8.25
N THR A 90 29.42 -5.07 -9.03
CA THR A 90 28.42 -4.70 -10.03
C THR A 90 28.89 -5.12 -11.41
N LEU A 91 28.19 -6.09 -12.00
CA LEU A 91 28.42 -6.54 -13.38
C LEU A 91 27.38 -5.87 -14.27
N ALA A 92 27.80 -4.91 -15.07
CA ALA A 92 26.97 -4.30 -16.10
C ALA A 92 27.30 -4.95 -17.46
N VAL A 93 26.27 -5.39 -18.18
CA VAL A 93 26.42 -5.85 -19.56
C VAL A 93 26.31 -4.62 -20.46
N ASP A 94 27.37 -4.32 -21.19
CA ASP A 94 27.31 -3.32 -22.26
C ASP A 94 26.57 -3.89 -23.47
N LYS A 95 25.95 -3.00 -24.26
CA LYS A 95 24.96 -3.34 -25.29
C LYS A 95 25.46 -4.29 -26.38
#